data_AF-A0A538Q5U8-F1
#
_entry.id   AF-A0A538Q5U8-F1
#
_cell.length_a   1.000
_cell.length_b   1.000
_cell.length_c   1.000
_cell.angle_alpha   90.00
_cell.angle_beta   90.00
_cell.angle_gamma   90.00
#
_symmetry.space_group_name_H-M   'P 1'
#
loop_
_entity.id
_entity.type
_entity.pdbx_description
1 polymer ?
#
loop_
_entity_poly.entity_id
_entity_poly.type
_entity_poly.pdbx_seq_one_letter_code
_entity_poly.pdbx_strand_id
1 'polypeptide(L)' 'MLITVEPNEAQVLREILGDALMQLRIESARADSQSFREKLHQRERIVESLIGKVADGSLRSASAAPPH' A
#
# COMPACT_ATOMS: atom_id res chain seq x y z
N MET A 1 2.61 -4.37 17.72
CA MET A 1 2.53 -5.75 17.18
C MET A 1 3.48 -5.82 15.99
N LEU A 2 4.59 -6.55 16.10
CA LEU A 2 5.46 -6.85 14.95
C LEU A 2 4.76 -7.95 14.14
N ILE A 3 4.39 -7.64 12.90
CA ILE A 3 3.94 -8.66 11.96
C ILE A 3 5.20 -9.12 11.23
N THR A 4 5.70 -10.29 11.62
CA THR A 4 6.79 -10.95 10.91
C THR A 4 6.14 -11.80 9.83
N VAL A 5 6.54 -11.57 8.58
CA VAL A 5 5.99 -12.25 7.40
C VAL A 5 7.04 -13.21 6.89
N GLU A 6 6.70 -14.47 6.66
CA GLU A 6 7.66 -15.44 6.09
C GLU A 6 8.07 -15.01 4.67
N PRO A 7 9.25 -15.41 4.16
CA PRO A 7 9.68 -15.00 2.82
C PRO A 7 8.69 -15.35 1.71
N ASN A 8 7.99 -16.48 1.84
CA ASN A 8 6.95 -16.90 0.91
C ASN A 8 5.69 -16.01 1.02
N GLU A 9 5.26 -15.72 2.25
CA GLU A 9 4.13 -14.82 2.51
C GLU A 9 4.43 -13.38 2.04
N ALA A 10 5.68 -12.92 2.17
CA ALA A 10 6.11 -11.62 1.70
C ALA A 10 6.09 -11.54 0.17
N GLN A 11 6.44 -12.64 -0.50
CA GLN A 11 6.34 -12.74 -1.95
C GLN A 11 4.88 -12.67 -2.41
N VAL A 12 4.00 -13.48 -1.82
CA VAL A 12 2.56 -13.46 -2.11
C VAL A 12 1.96 -12.09 -1.83
N LEU A 13 2.35 -11.44 -0.72
CA LEU A 13 1.88 -10.11 -0.38
C LEU A 13 2.35 -9.06 -1.38
N ARG A 14 3.59 -9.16 -1.91
CA ARG A 14 4.08 -8.28 -2.98
C ARG A 14 3.25 -8.43 -4.25
N GLU A 15 2.90 -9.66 -4.63
CA GLU A 15 2.07 -9.92 -5.81
C GLU A 15 0.68 -9.31 -5.65
N ILE A 16 0.02 -9.54 -4.51
CA ILE A 16 -1.31 -8.96 -4.20
C ILE A 16 -1.27 -7.43 -4.23
N LEU A 17 -0.24 -6.82 -3.62
CA LEU A 17 -0.08 -5.36 -3.61
C LEU A 17 0.23 -4.81 -5.00
N GLY A 18 1.01 -5.54 -5.81
CA GLY A 18 1.30 -5.19 -7.20
C GLY A 18 0.04 -5.17 -8.06
N ASP A 19 -0.79 -6.21 -7.95
CA ASP A 19 -2.07 -6.29 -8.66
C ASP A 19 -3.02 -5.17 -8.24
N ALA A 20 -3.11 -4.89 -6.94
CA ALA A 20 -3.90 -3.79 -6.41
C ALA A 20 -3.44 -2.43 -6.94
N LEU A 21 -2.12 -2.19 -7.02
CA LEU A 21 -1.56 -0.97 -7.59
C LEU A 21 -1.90 -0.83 -9.07
N MET A 22 -1.84 -1.92 -9.83
CA MET A 22 -2.21 -1.92 -11.24
C MET A 22 -3.68 -1.55 -11.43
N GLN A 23 -4.59 -2.14 -10.64
CA GLN A 23 -6.01 -1.81 -10.67
C GLN A 23 -6.27 -0.33 -10.34
N LEU A 24 -5.62 0.19 -9.29
CA LEU A 24 -5.76 1.60 -8.91
C LEU A 24 -5.34 2.56 -10.03
N ARG A 25 -4.24 2.26 -10.73
CA ARG A 25 -3.77 3.06 -11.87
C ARG A 25 -4.76 3.03 -13.04
N ILE A 26 -5.38 1.88 -13.30
CA ILE A 26 -6.43 1.75 -14.33
C ILE A 26 -7.67 2.55 -13.94
N GLU A 27 -8.13 2.46 -12.70
CA GLU A 27 -9.26 3.23 -12.19
C GLU A 27 -8.98 4.73 -12.25
N SER A 28 -7.76 5.16 -11.89
CA SER A 28 -7.34 6.56 -11.90
C SER A 28 -7.36 7.15 -13.31
N ALA A 29 -6.89 6.39 -14.30
CA ALA A 29 -6.93 6.77 -15.71
C ALA A 29 -8.36 6.89 -16.27
N ARG A 30 -9.34 6.20 -15.68
CA ARG A 30 -10.74 6.19 -16.09
C ARG A 30 -11.63 7.13 -15.27
N ALA A 31 -11.08 7.76 -14.24
CA ALA A 31 -11.83 8.58 -13.31
C ALA A 31 -12.02 10.01 -13.85
N ASP A 32 -13.26 10.38 -14.16
CA ASP A 32 -13.58 11.72 -14.66
C ASP A 32 -13.52 12.78 -13.55
N SER A 33 -13.93 12.41 -12.33
CA SER A 33 -13.93 13.30 -11.18
C SER A 33 -12.52 13.54 -10.63
N GLN A 34 -12.12 14.80 -10.52
CA GLN A 34 -10.86 15.21 -9.92
C GLN A 34 -10.73 14.76 -8.46
N SER A 35 -11.78 14.94 -7.66
CA SER A 35 -11.77 14.55 -6.24
C SER A 35 -11.70 13.02 -6.04
N PHE A 36 -12.17 12.26 -7.03
CA PHE A 36 -12.03 10.81 -7.03
C PHE A 36 -10.61 10.39 -7.45
N ARG A 37 -10.02 11.03 -8.47
CA ARG A 37 -8.61 10.83 -8.86
C ARG A 37 -7.64 11.10 -7.70
N GLU A 38 -7.87 12.17 -6.94
CA GLU A 38 -7.04 12.48 -5.76
C GLU A 38 -7.07 11.36 -4.70
N LYS A 39 -8.25 10.78 -4.45
CA LYS A 39 -8.39 9.62 -3.55
C LYS A 39 -7.68 8.38 -4.09
N LEU A 40 -7.76 8.14 -5.39
CA LEU A 40 -7.06 7.02 -6.03
C LEU A 40 -5.54 7.19 -5.94
N HIS A 41 -5.01 8.38 -6.23
CA HIS A 41 -3.59 8.67 -6.05
C HIS A 41 -3.12 8.54 -4.59
N GLN A 42 -3.95 8.93 -3.62
CA GLN A 42 -3.62 8.70 -2.21
C GLN A 42 -3.49 7.20 -1.90
N ARG A 43 -4.39 6.38 -2.44
CA ARG A 43 -4.33 4.91 -2.31
C ARG A 43 -3.10 4.32 -3.02
N GLU A 44 -2.78 4.79 -4.24
CA GLU A 44 -1.58 4.38 -4.97
C GLU A 44 -0.31 4.59 -4.12
N ARG A 45 -0.14 5.78 -3.53
CA ARG A 45 1.03 6.08 -2.67
C ARG A 45 1.12 5.17 -1.45
N ILE A 46 -0.03 4.83 -0.84
CA ILE A 46 -0.07 3.92 0.30
C ILE A 46 0.39 2.53 -0.14
N VAL A 47 -0.14 2.02 -1.25
CA VAL A 47 0.22 0.69 -1.77
C VAL A 47 1.70 0.65 -2.18
N GLU A 48 2.21 1.67 -2.86
CA GLU A 48 3.64 1.79 -3.20
C GLU A 48 4.53 1.80 -1.94
N SER A 49 4.12 2.51 -0.90
CA SER A 49 4.83 2.50 0.39
C SER A 49 4.79 1.12 1.05
N LEU A 50 3.68 0.41 0.98
CA LEU A 50 3.56 -0.95 1.52
C LEU A 50 4.44 -1.93 0.75
N ILE A 51 4.49 -1.85 -0.58
CA ILE A 51 5.39 -2.67 -1.41
C ILE A 51 6.84 -2.44 -0.99
N GLY A 52 7.26 -1.18 -0.84
CA GLY A 52 8.61 -0.84 -0.36
C GLY A 52 8.90 -1.45 1.02
N LYS A 53 7.98 -1.28 1.98
CA LYS A 53 8.13 -1.85 3.33
C LYS A 53 8.21 -3.37 3.34
N VAL A 54 7.46 -4.05 2.46
CA VAL A 54 7.52 -5.52 2.32
C VAL A 54 8.84 -5.94 1.67
N ALA A 55 9.34 -5.19 0.69
CA ALA A 55 10.64 -5.44 0.06
C ALA A 55 11.80 -5.29 1.04
N ASP A 56 11.76 -4.26 1.89
CA ASP A 56 12.78 -3.99 2.92
C ASP A 56 12.63 -4.84 4.20
N GLY A 57 11.59 -5.68 4.30
CA GLY A 57 11.27 -6.43 5.52
C GLY A 57 10.91 -5.55 6.72
N SER A 58 10.60 -4.26 6.48
CA SER A 58 10.40 -3.23 7.49
C SER A 58 8.92 -2.78 7.53
N LEU A 59 8.03 -3.73 7.83
CA LEU A 59 6.65 -3.39 8.21
C LEU A 59 6.62 -2.91 9.67
N ARG A 60 7.24 -1.75 9.93
CA ARG A 60 7.08 -1.06 11.21
C ARG A 60 5.73 -0.36 11.24
N SER A 61 4.81 -0.86 12.05
CA SER A 61 3.56 -0.17 12.36
C SER A 61 3.87 1.05 13.22
N ALA A 62 3.70 2.25 12.66
CA ALA A 62 3.68 3.48 13.44
C ALA A 62 2.32 3.56 14.16
N SER A 63 2.30 3.13 15.42
CA SER A 63 1.24 3.50 16.36
C SER A 63 1.89 3.75 17.72
N ALA A 64 2.29 5.00 17.94
CA ALA A 64 2.62 5.55 19.23
C ALA A 64 1.75 6.80 19.43
N ALA A 65 0.75 6.63 20.30
CA ALA A 65 -0.04 7.57 21.13
C ALA A 65 -0.28 9.03 20.69
N PRO A 66 -1.47 9.60 20.95
CA PRO A 66 -1.59 11.01 21.31
C PRO A 66 -1.23 11.22 22.80
N PRO A 67 -0.48 12.28 23.15
CA PRO A 67 -0.27 12.68 24.54
C PRO A 67 -1.52 13.37 25.11
N HIS A 68 -1.86 13.07 26.36
CA HIS A 68 -2.75 13.87 27.20
C HIS A 68 -1.95 14.89 28.00
#